data_AF-A0A9D5MAJ0-F1
#
_entry.id   AF-A0A9D5MAJ0-F1
#
_cell.length_a   1.000
_cell.length_b   1.000
_cell.length_c   1.000
_cell.angle_alpha   90.00
_cell.angle_beta   90.00
_cell.angle_gamma   90.00
#
_symmetry.space_group_name_H-M   'P 1'
#
loop_
_entity.id
_entity.type
_entity.pdbx_description
1 polymer ?
#
loop_
_entity_poly.entity_id
_entity_poly.type
_entity_poly.pdbx_seq_one_letter_code
_entity_poly.pdbx_strand_id
1 'polypeptide(L)'
;MRFIVITGGAQDADALTAEYASARAFGTTRVGARHLFFCKGLRVCAAAYAGLARCYRRVMLVPARLCCGRGDLELECLVLENDQGELAQIQLPGRKAAVAALEEIRKHAPSLETRCPDKARKEVRA
;
A
#
# COMPACT_ATOMS: atom_id res chain seq x y z
N MET A 1 -3.64 4.70 20.29
CA MET A 1 -3.08 5.09 18.96
C MET A 1 -4.23 5.62 18.12
N ARG A 2 -4.05 6.67 17.29
CA ARG A 2 -5.16 7.20 16.47
C ARG A 2 -4.99 6.79 15.02
N PHE A 3 -5.99 6.11 14.47
CA PHE A 3 -6.04 5.69 13.07
C PHE A 3 -6.85 6.66 12.22
N ILE A 4 -6.43 6.86 10.98
CA ILE A 4 -7.26 7.44 9.92
C ILE A 4 -7.82 6.30 9.10
N VAL A 5 -9.13 6.09 9.17
CA VAL A 5 -9.80 5.10 8.31
C VAL A 5 -10.04 5.73 6.94
N ILE A 6 -9.50 5.12 5.90
CA ILE A 6 -9.62 5.60 4.51
C ILE A 6 -10.79 4.92 3.81
N THR A 7 -11.13 3.68 4.18
CA THR A 7 -12.24 2.91 3.61
C THR A 7 -12.87 2.03 4.70
N GLY A 8 -14.16 1.67 4.55
CA GLY A 8 -14.81 0.68 5.43
C GLY A 8 -15.60 1.22 6.63
N GLY A 9 -15.98 2.49 6.60
CA GLY A 9 -16.84 3.12 7.62
C GLY A 9 -16.14 3.38 8.96
N ALA A 10 -16.90 3.86 9.95
CA ALA A 10 -16.39 4.03 11.31
C ALA A 10 -16.14 2.67 11.94
N GLN A 11 -14.89 2.41 12.31
CA GLN A 11 -14.46 1.18 13.00
C GLN A 11 -14.12 1.51 14.45
N ASP A 12 -14.30 0.52 15.31
CA ASP A 12 -13.88 0.60 16.71
C ASP A 12 -12.35 0.72 16.82
N ALA A 13 -11.89 1.66 17.66
CA ALA A 13 -10.48 2.00 17.76
C ALA A 13 -9.64 0.90 18.44
N ASP A 14 -10.25 0.15 19.36
CA ASP A 14 -9.57 -0.94 20.06
C ASP A 14 -9.42 -2.15 19.13
N ALA A 15 -10.45 -2.45 18.34
CA ALA A 15 -10.39 -3.46 17.28
C ALA A 15 -9.28 -3.17 16.26
N LEU A 16 -9.18 -1.91 15.78
CA LEU A 16 -8.10 -1.50 14.87
C LEU A 16 -6.72 -1.60 15.53
N THR A 17 -6.62 -1.27 16.81
CA THR A 17 -5.35 -1.37 17.55
C THR A 17 -4.90 -2.83 17.69
N ALA A 18 -5.82 -3.73 18.05
CA ALA A 18 -5.54 -5.16 18.18
C ALA A 18 -5.16 -5.81 16.84
N GLU A 19 -5.85 -5.45 15.77
CA GLU A 19 -5.51 -5.92 14.43
C GLU A 19 -4.15 -5.37 13.97
N TYR A 20 -3.89 -4.08 14.16
CA TYR A 20 -2.60 -3.47 13.82
C TYR A 20 -1.41 -4.11 14.56
N ALA A 21 -1.62 -4.53 15.81
CA ALA A 21 -0.61 -5.18 16.63
C ALA A 21 -0.29 -6.61 16.15
N SER A 22 -1.30 -7.34 15.68
CA SER A 22 -1.14 -8.70 15.13
C SER A 22 -0.80 -8.74 13.63
N ALA A 23 -0.96 -7.60 12.93
CA ALA A 23 -0.66 -7.47 11.50
C ALA A 23 0.82 -7.67 11.16
N ARG A 24 1.08 -8.31 10.02
CA ARG A 24 2.43 -8.59 9.55
C ARG A 24 3.05 -7.37 8.87
N ALA A 25 4.26 -7.00 9.28
CA ALA A 25 4.95 -5.81 8.77
C ALA A 25 5.76 -6.08 7.49
N PHE A 26 5.68 -5.13 6.55
CA PHE A 26 6.42 -5.05 5.30
C PHE A 26 6.90 -3.61 5.10
N GLY A 27 8.02 -3.25 5.73
CA GLY A 27 8.50 -1.87 5.76
C GLY A 27 7.54 -0.95 6.52
N THR A 28 7.04 0.11 5.88
CA THR A 28 6.12 1.09 6.46
C THR A 28 4.64 0.67 6.41
N THR A 29 4.37 -0.53 5.91
CA THR A 29 3.03 -1.09 5.76
C THR A 29 2.87 -2.32 6.64
N ARG A 30 1.67 -2.55 7.18
CA ARG A 30 1.30 -3.79 7.86
C ARG A 30 0.03 -4.38 7.25
N VAL A 31 0.06 -5.68 6.98
CA VAL A 31 -1.05 -6.44 6.41
C VAL A 31 -1.77 -7.14 7.55
N GLY A 32 -2.96 -6.66 7.88
CA GLY A 32 -3.88 -7.28 8.84
C GLY A 32 -4.88 -8.20 8.14
N ALA A 33 -5.74 -8.83 8.94
CA ALA A 33 -6.75 -9.77 8.48
C ALA A 33 -7.89 -9.10 7.68
N ARG A 34 -8.24 -7.87 8.02
CA ARG A 34 -9.34 -7.10 7.42
C ARG A 34 -8.88 -5.76 6.86
N HIS A 35 -7.76 -5.25 7.35
CA HIS A 35 -7.23 -3.94 7.02
C HIS A 35 -5.78 -3.99 6.56
N LEU A 36 -5.46 -3.13 5.59
CA LEU A 36 -4.10 -2.72 5.32
C LEU A 36 -3.79 -1.45 6.11
N PHE A 37 -2.68 -1.47 6.85
CA PHE A 37 -2.22 -0.32 7.62
C PHE A 37 -0.96 0.27 7.01
N PHE A 38 -0.85 1.59 6.96
CA PHE A 38 0.33 2.25 6.45
C PHE A 38 0.49 3.67 7.02
N CYS A 39 1.72 4.15 7.07
CA CYS A 39 1.99 5.51 7.50
C CYS A 39 1.85 6.50 6.35
N LYS A 40 1.13 7.61 6.58
CA LYS A 40 1.13 8.79 5.73
C LYS A 40 1.58 9.98 6.57
N GLY A 41 2.86 10.36 6.44
CA GLY A 41 3.50 11.28 7.37
C GLY A 41 3.52 10.70 8.79
N LEU A 42 3.05 11.48 9.78
CA LEU A 42 3.01 11.08 11.19
C LEU A 42 1.77 10.27 11.58
N ARG A 43 0.90 9.92 10.62
CA ARG A 43 -0.39 9.29 10.90
C ARG A 43 -0.45 7.88 10.35
N VAL A 44 -1.00 6.96 11.14
CA VAL A 44 -1.30 5.58 10.70
C VAL A 44 -2.67 5.57 10.06
N CYS A 45 -2.72 5.14 8.81
CA CYS A 45 -3.94 4.95 8.06
C CYS A 45 -4.35 3.48 8.08
N ALA A 46 -5.65 3.22 8.08
CA ALA A 46 -6.25 1.89 7.95
C ALA A 46 -7.18 1.89 6.73
N ALA A 47 -6.97 0.95 5.80
CA ALA A 47 -7.83 0.75 4.64
C ALA A 47 -8.45 -0.65 4.74
N ALA A 48 -9.77 -0.71 4.88
CA ALA A 48 -10.48 -1.99 4.92
C ALA A 48 -10.53 -2.62 3.53
N TYR A 49 -10.22 -3.92 3.42
CA TYR A 49 -10.27 -4.61 2.13
C TYR A 49 -11.65 -4.58 1.49
N ALA A 50 -12.72 -4.60 2.30
CA ALA A 50 -14.09 -4.53 1.83
C ALA A 50 -14.44 -3.22 1.11
N GLY A 51 -13.69 -2.14 1.34
CA GLY A 51 -13.86 -0.86 0.65
C GLY A 51 -12.88 -0.65 -0.50
N LEU A 52 -12.12 -1.67 -0.89
CA LEU A 52 -11.18 -1.61 -2.00
C LEU A 52 -11.73 -2.39 -3.19
N ALA A 53 -11.55 -1.82 -4.37
CA ALA A 53 -11.81 -2.49 -5.64
C ALA A 53 -10.53 -3.19 -6.13
N ARG A 54 -9.37 -2.54 -5.99
CA ARG A 54 -8.07 -3.07 -6.44
C ARG A 54 -6.95 -2.77 -5.46
N CYS A 55 -5.98 -3.67 -5.42
CA CYS A 55 -4.71 -3.48 -4.72
C CYS A 55 -3.56 -4.12 -5.48
N TYR A 56 -2.67 -3.35 -6.10
CA TYR A 56 -1.64 -3.90 -6.99
C TYR A 56 -0.27 -3.24 -6.81
N ARG A 57 0.76 -3.93 -7.30
CA ARG A 57 2.13 -3.42 -7.32
C ARG A 57 2.35 -2.50 -8.52
N ARG A 58 2.90 -1.31 -8.29
CA ARG A 58 3.30 -0.34 -9.32
C ARG A 58 4.78 -0.01 -9.14
N VAL A 59 5.55 0.03 -10.22
CA VAL A 59 6.94 0.53 -10.18
C VAL A 59 6.94 1.94 -10.73
N MET A 60 7.43 2.88 -9.92
CA MET A 60 7.68 4.25 -10.37
C MET A 60 9.16 4.43 -10.69
N LEU A 61 9.45 5.11 -11.79
CA LEU A 61 10.80 5.60 -12.08
C LEU A 61 10.89 7.02 -11.56
N VAL A 62 11.78 7.25 -10.62
CA VAL A 62 12.06 8.60 -10.08
C VAL A 62 13.46 9.03 -10.47
N PRO A 63 13.62 10.27 -10.99
CA PRO A 63 14.93 10.77 -11.34
C PRO A 63 15.77 10.96 -10.07
N ALA A 64 16.97 10.39 -10.07
CA ALA A 64 17.93 10.45 -8.98
C ALA A 64 19.22 11.12 -9.45
N ARG A 65 19.76 12.01 -8.60
CA ARG A 65 21.12 12.52 -8.76
C ARG A 65 22.08 11.51 -8.17
N LEU A 66 22.95 10.96 -9.00
CA LEU A 66 24.00 10.04 -8.61
C LEU A 66 25.33 10.80 -8.55
N CYS A 67 26.31 10.28 -7.80
CA CYS A 67 27.64 10.90 -7.68
C CYS A 67 28.35 11.08 -9.04
N CYS A 68 27.98 10.30 -10.06
CA CYS A 68 28.55 10.30 -11.41
C CYS A 68 27.58 10.81 -12.50
N GLY A 69 26.41 11.34 -12.16
CA GLY A 69 25.46 11.82 -13.17
C GLY A 69 23.99 11.79 -12.75
N ARG A 70 23.11 11.56 -13.71
CA ARG A 70 21.67 11.36 -13.50
C ARG A 70 21.29 9.94 -13.88
N GLY A 71 20.39 9.34 -13.13
CA GLY A 71 19.79 8.05 -13.45
C GLY A 71 18.38 7.98 -12.89
N ASP A 72 17.71 6.86 -13.13
CA ASP A 72 16.38 6.59 -12.59
C ASP A 72 16.47 5.54 -11.49
N LEU A 73 15.76 5.78 -10.39
CA LEU A 73 15.56 4.81 -9.32
C LEU A 73 14.17 4.18 -9.48
N GLU A 74 14.13 2.85 -9.40
CA GLU A 74 12.87 2.11 -9.35
C GLU A 74 12.33 2.10 -7.92
N LEU A 75 11.19 2.75 -7.70
CA LEU A 75 10.43 2.70 -6.45
C LEU A 75 9.27 1.74 -6.58
N GLU A 76 9.30 0.70 -5.76
CA GLU A 76 8.22 -0.27 -5.65
C GLU A 76 7.11 0.29 -4.77
N CYS A 77 5.91 0.36 -5.32
CA CYS A 77 4.74 0.90 -4.65
C CYS A 77 3.62 -0.13 -4.60
N LEU A 78 2.82 -0.08 -3.54
CA LEU A 78 1.52 -0.72 -3.44
C LEU A 78 0.46 0.35 -3.65
N VAL A 79 -0.43 0.15 -4.62
CA VAL A 79 -1.50 1.08 -4.98
C VAL A 79 -2.82 0.51 -4.49
N LEU A 80 -3.59 1.32 -3.78
CA LEU A 80 -4.95 1.00 -3.34
C LEU A 80 -5.94 1.81 -4.16
N GLU A 81 -6.95 1.16 -4.71
CA GLU A 81 -8.03 1.81 -5.45
C GLU A 81 -9.39 1.34 -4.94
N ASN A 82 -10.37 2.22 -4.99
CA ASN A 82 -11.78 1.90 -4.89
C ASN A 82 -12.50 2.26 -6.21
N ASP A 83 -13.83 2.18 -6.21
CA ASP A 83 -14.65 2.50 -7.38
C ASP A 83 -14.55 3.97 -7.83
N GLN A 84 -14.06 4.85 -6.97
CA GLN A 84 -13.84 6.28 -7.26
C GLN A 84 -12.42 6.57 -7.77
N GLY A 85 -11.51 5.60 -7.73
CA GLY A 85 -10.14 5.70 -8.23
C GLY A 85 -9.07 5.41 -7.17
N GLU A 86 -7.88 5.96 -7.38
CA GLU A 86 -6.70 5.74 -6.53
C GLU A 86 -6.85 6.44 -5.18
N LEU A 87 -6.81 5.65 -4.11
CA LEU A 87 -6.91 6.13 -2.72
C LEU A 87 -5.54 6.42 -2.11
N ALA A 88 -4.58 5.55 -2.38
CA ALA A 88 -3.24 5.66 -1.82
C ALA A 88 -2.19 4.96 -2.69
N GLN A 89 -1.00 5.52 -2.69
CA GLN A 89 0.21 4.90 -3.22
C GLN A 89 1.25 4.84 -2.11
N ILE A 90 1.65 3.62 -1.75
CA ILE A 90 2.49 3.34 -0.58
C ILE A 90 3.82 2.79 -1.05
N GLN A 91 4.91 3.49 -0.76
CA GLN A 91 6.25 3.03 -1.11
C GLN A 91 6.64 1.85 -0.20
N LEU A 92 7.26 0.85 -0.80
CA LEU A 92 7.77 -0.32 -0.12
C LEU A 92 9.29 -0.38 -0.28
N PRO A 93 10.02 -0.99 0.67
CA PRO A 93 11.49 -0.97 0.70
C PRO A 93 12.15 -1.77 -0.44
N GLY A 94 11.37 -2.39 -1.32
CA GLY A 94 11.85 -3.06 -2.52
C GLY A 94 10.92 -4.16 -3.01
N ARG A 95 11.30 -4.77 -4.14
CA ARG A 95 10.47 -5.74 -4.86
C ARG A 95 10.04 -6.93 -4.02
N LYS A 96 10.97 -7.48 -3.22
CA LYS A 96 10.70 -8.64 -2.35
C LYS A 96 9.60 -8.32 -1.33
N ALA A 97 9.66 -7.15 -0.69
CA ALA A 97 8.64 -6.72 0.26
C ALA A 97 7.30 -6.46 -0.43
N ALA A 98 7.32 -5.88 -1.64
CA ALA A 98 6.11 -5.63 -2.42
C ALA A 98 5.40 -6.91 -2.87
N VAL A 99 6.15 -7.90 -3.35
CA VAL A 99 5.59 -9.21 -3.71
C VAL A 99 5.02 -9.91 -2.47
N ALA A 100 5.79 -9.97 -1.38
CA ALA A 100 5.35 -10.65 -0.17
C ALA A 100 4.14 -9.98 0.49
N ALA A 101 4.08 -8.65 0.50
CA ALA A 101 2.91 -7.91 0.99
C ALA A 101 1.67 -8.21 0.14
N LEU A 102 1.80 -8.22 -1.18
CA LEU A 102 0.69 -8.52 -2.09
C LEU A 102 0.18 -9.97 -1.94
N GLU A 103 1.09 -10.93 -1.79
CA GLU A 103 0.73 -12.32 -1.49
C GLU A 103 0.02 -12.46 -0.15
N GLU A 104 0.46 -11.74 0.88
CA GLU A 104 -0.19 -11.75 2.17
C GLU A 104 -1.61 -11.14 2.08
N ILE A 105 -1.78 -10.03 1.35
CA ILE A 105 -3.10 -9.43 1.10
C ILE A 105 -4.03 -10.41 0.38
N ARG A 106 -3.53 -11.17 -0.61
CA ARG A 106 -4.34 -12.18 -1.33
C ARG A 106 -4.86 -13.28 -0.41
N LYS A 107 -4.13 -13.64 0.66
CA LYS A 107 -4.60 -14.64 1.62
C LYS A 107 -5.78 -14.13 2.44
N HIS A 108 -5.72 -12.86 2.86
CA HIS A 108 -6.74 -12.24 3.72
C HIS A 108 -7.93 -11.67 2.93
N ALA A 109 -7.71 -11.28 1.68
CA ALA A 109 -8.72 -10.72 0.78
C ALA A 109 -8.63 -11.33 -0.63
N PRO A 110 -9.03 -12.60 -0.82
CA PRO A 110 -8.89 -13.29 -2.09
C PRO A 110 -9.79 -12.72 -3.20
N SER A 111 -10.88 -12.03 -2.83
CA SER A 111 -11.79 -11.36 -3.75
C SER A 111 -11.26 -10.02 -4.27
N LEU A 112 -10.19 -9.48 -3.67
CA LEU A 112 -9.62 -8.21 -4.06
C LEU A 112 -8.80 -8.37 -5.34
N GLU A 113 -9.09 -7.56 -6.36
CA GLU A 113 -8.34 -7.64 -7.60
C GLU A 113 -6.91 -7.10 -7.38
N THR A 114 -5.93 -7.97 -7.61
CA THR A 114 -4.51 -7.67 -7.35
C THR A 114 -3.65 -7.61 -8.59
N ARG A 115 -4.27 -7.69 -9.76
CA ARG A 115 -3.57 -7.55 -11.03
C ARG A 115 -3.26 -6.08 -11.26
N CYS A 116 -2.06 -5.84 -11.78
CA CYS A 116 -1.63 -4.52 -12.17
C CYS A 116 -2.22 -4.21 -13.55
N PRO A 117 -2.86 -3.05 -13.76
CA PRO A 117 -3.30 -2.67 -15.11
C PRO A 117 -2.08 -2.50 -16.04
N ASP A 118 -2.28 -2.79 -17.32
CA ASP A 118 -1.23 -2.94 -18.36
C ASP A 118 -0.27 -1.72 -18.51
N LYS A 119 -0.62 -0.56 -17.95
CA LYS A 119 0.11 0.71 -18.07
C LYS A 119 0.58 1.28 -16.73
N ALA A 120 1.26 0.47 -15.92
CA ALA A 120 1.64 0.86 -14.56
C ALA A 120 3.13 1.22 -14.37
N ARG A 121 3.85 1.58 -15.43
CA ARG A 121 5.07 2.39 -15.28
C ARG A 121 4.66 3.85 -15.38
N LYS A 122 4.73 4.57 -14.26
CA LYS A 122 4.60 6.03 -14.24
C LYS A 122 5.99 6.62 -14.05
N GLU A 123 6.39 7.43 -15.02
CA GLU A 123 7.50 8.37 -14.87
C GLU A 123 7.00 9.55 -14.03
N VAL A 124 7.68 9.83 -12.93
CA VAL A 124 7.40 11.05 -12.16
C VAL A 124 8.31 12.15 -12.72
N ARG A 125 7.78 12.99 -13.63
CA ARG A 125 8.47 14.22 -14.00
C ARG A 125 8.39 15.19 -12.83
N ALA A 126 9.57 15.54 -12.30
CA ALA A 126 9.75 16.59 -11.30
C ALA A 126 9.52 17.98 -11.89
#